data_AF-A0A9W4RDS0-F1
#
_entry.id   AF-A0A9W4RDS0-F1
#
_cell.length_a   1.000
_cell.length_b   1.000
_cell.length_c   1.000
_cell.angle_alpha   90.00
_cell.angle_beta   90.00
_cell.angle_gamma   90.00
#
_symmetry.space_group_name_H-M   'P 1'
#
loop_
_entity.id
_entity.type
_entity.pdbx_description
1 polymer ?
#
loop_
_entity_poly.entity_id
_entity_poly.type
_entity_poly.pdbx_seq_one_letter_code
_entity_poly.pdbx_strand_id
1 'polypeptide(L)' 'MQCWGQPFREIQPGDVVSIAPGEKHWHGASPESGVVLFTVQAALDGASVTCLEDVSEAEYLGHTQEHGTMRVR' A
#
# COMPACT_ATOMS: atom_id res chain seq x y z
N MET A 1 -0.67 0.23 -3.24
CA MET A 1 -1.04 0.30 -1.81
C MET A 1 -2.39 0.98 -1.69
N GLN A 2 -3.21 0.59 -0.73
CA GLN A 2 -4.47 1.26 -0.42
C GLN A 2 -4.67 1.38 1.08
N CYS A 3 -5.15 2.54 1.52
CA CYS A 3 -5.83 2.69 2.81
C CYS A 3 -7.34 2.63 2.57
N TRP A 4 -8.09 1.99 3.46
CA TRP A 4 -9.54 1.86 3.26
C TRP A 4 -10.22 3.22 3.16
N GLY A 5 -11.12 3.36 2.18
CA GLY A 5 -11.80 4.62 1.87
C GLY A 5 -10.95 5.65 1.12
N GLN A 6 -9.68 5.34 0.83
CA GLN A 6 -8.81 6.15 -0.01
C GLN A 6 -8.60 5.51 -1.39
N PRO A 7 -8.29 6.32 -2.42
CA PRO A 7 -7.87 5.79 -3.71
C PRO A 7 -6.62 4.91 -3.58
N PHE A 8 -6.45 3.99 -4.52
CA PHE A 8 -5.19 3.27 -4.67
C PHE A 8 -4.04 4.24 -4.96
N ARG A 9 -2.90 3.98 -4.34
CA ARG A 9 -1.65 4.72 -4.51
C ARG A 9 -0.54 3.79 -4.97
N GLU A 10 0.09 4.15 -6.08
CA GLU A 10 1.35 3.57 -6.51
C GLU A 10 2.49 4.07 -5.60
N ILE A 11 3.41 3.18 -5.27
CA ILE A 11 4.60 3.49 -4.45
C ILE A 11 5.83 3.27 -5.34
N GLN A 12 6.64 4.31 -5.49
CA GLN A 12 7.86 4.29 -6.29
C GLN A 12 9.10 4.25 -5.39
N PRO A 13 10.27 3.82 -5.91
CA PRO A 13 11.52 3.85 -5.16
C PRO A 13 11.82 5.26 -4.63
N GLY A 14 12.06 5.36 -3.31
CA GLY A 14 12.32 6.63 -2.62
C GLY A 14 11.09 7.27 -1.99
N ASP A 15 9.88 6.78 -2.27
CA ASP A 15 8.68 7.25 -1.60
C ASP A 15 8.69 6.89 -0.11
N VAL A 16 8.20 7.82 0.71
CA VAL A 16 7.89 7.58 2.12
C VAL A 16 6.38 7.64 2.29
N VAL A 17 5.82 6.58 2.88
CA VAL A 17 4.40 6.50 3.19
C VAL A 17 4.25 6.37 4.71
N SER A 18 3.42 7.23 5.29
CA SER A 18 3.05 7.17 6.70
C SER A 18 1.59 6.74 6.80
N ILE A 19 1.32 5.79 7.69
CA ILE A 19 0.00 5.21 7.92
C ILE A 19 -0.39 5.46 9.36
N ALA A 20 -1.59 6.00 9.58
CA ALA A 20 -2.03 6.37 10.90
C ALA A 20 -2.29 5.12 11.77
N PRO A 21 -2.16 5.22 13.11
CA PRO A 21 -2.51 4.11 14.01
C PRO A 21 -3.94 3.62 13.77
N GLY A 22 -4.11 2.31 13.64
CA GLY A 22 -5.42 1.68 13.43
C GLY A 22 -6.00 1.82 12.03
N GLU A 23 -5.31 2.49 11.09
CA GLU A 23 -5.77 2.60 9.71
C GLU A 23 -5.63 1.26 8.99
N LYS A 24 -6.76 0.75 8.47
CA LYS A 24 -6.77 -0.48 7.68
C LYS A 24 -6.14 -0.22 6.31
N HIS A 25 -5.16 -1.03 5.94
CA HIS A 25 -4.43 -0.84 4.69
C HIS A 25 -3.84 -2.16 4.17
N TRP A 26 -3.48 -2.16 2.88
CA TRP A 26 -2.65 -3.19 2.27
C TRP A 26 -1.60 -2.57 1.33
N HIS A 27 -0.46 -3.23 1.22
CA HIS A 27 0.61 -2.86 0.30
C HIS A 27 1.23 -4.12 -0.31
N GLY A 28 1.67 -4.04 -1.56
CA GLY A 28 2.20 -5.18 -2.29
C GLY A 28 2.84 -4.74 -3.61
N ALA A 29 3.39 -5.72 -4.32
CA ALA A 29 3.88 -5.54 -5.68
C ALA A 29 2.76 -5.11 -6.62
N SER A 30 3.12 -4.54 -7.77
CA SER A 30 2.18 -4.43 -8.88
C SER A 30 2.06 -5.78 -9.60
N PRO A 31 1.06 -5.97 -10.46
CA PRO A 31 0.95 -7.19 -11.28
C PRO A 31 2.15 -7.40 -12.23
N GLU A 32 2.86 -6.32 -12.58
CA GLU A 32 3.88 -6.32 -13.63
C GLU A 32 5.32 -6.34 -13.08
N SER A 33 5.52 -5.91 -11.83
CA SER A 33 6.86 -5.75 -11.25
C SER A 33 6.90 -6.05 -9.76
N GLY A 34 7.99 -6.69 -9.32
CA GLY A 34 8.27 -6.89 -7.89
C GLY A 34 8.59 -5.59 -7.16
N VAL A 35 8.45 -5.62 -5.84
CA VAL A 35 8.75 -4.48 -4.95
C VAL A 35 9.58 -4.93 -3.76
N VAL A 36 10.47 -4.06 -3.28
CA VAL A 36 11.12 -4.18 -1.98
C VAL A 36 10.71 -2.99 -1.13
N LEU A 37 10.11 -3.24 0.03
CA LEU A 37 9.69 -2.23 0.98
C LEU A 37 10.47 -2.39 2.28
N PHE A 38 10.91 -1.28 2.86
CA PHE A 38 11.41 -1.25 4.23
C PHE A 38 10.35 -0.60 5.11
N THR A 39 9.81 -1.35 6.07
CA THR A 39 8.72 -0.90 6.94
C THR A 39 9.20 -0.86 8.39
N VAL A 40 8.76 0.17 9.12
CA VAL A 40 9.01 0.33 10.55
C VAL A 40 7.68 0.54 11.24
N GLN A 41 7.40 -0.27 12.26
CA GLN A 41 6.15 -0.26 13.00
C GLN A 41 6.45 -0.36 14.49
N ALA A 42 5.79 0.45 15.30
CA ALA A 42 5.85 0.31 16.75
C ALA A 42 4.98 -0.88 17.19
N ALA A 43 5.45 -1.65 18.16
CA ALA A 43 4.61 -2.63 18.85
C ALA A 43 3.80 -1.94 19.95
N LEU A 44 2.51 -2.27 20.03
CA LEU A 44 1.61 -1.90 21.11
C LEU A 44 1.08 -3.20 21.74
N ASP A 45 1.18 -3.32 23.06
CA ASP A 45 0.72 -4.50 23.81
C ASP A 45 1.28 -5.84 23.28
N GLY A 46 2.51 -5.81 22.76
CA GLY A 46 3.20 -7.00 22.25
C GLY A 46 2.91 -7.35 20.78
N ALA A 47 2.10 -6.56 20.07
CA ALA A 47 1.82 -6.75 18.64
C ALA A 47 2.05 -5.46 17.84
N SER A 48 2.61 -5.58 16.63
CA SER A 48 2.78 -4.44 15.69
C SER A 48 1.73 -4.42 14.58
N VAL A 49 0.97 -5.51 14.42
CA VAL A 49 -0.01 -5.68 13.35
C VAL A 49 -1.18 -6.55 13.83
N THR A 50 -2.37 -6.24 13.36
CA THR A 50 -3.53 -7.13 13.40
C THR A 50 -3.87 -7.48 11.97
N CYS A 51 -3.66 -8.74 11.58
CA CYS A 51 -4.09 -9.23 10.28
C CYS A 51 -5.62 -9.31 10.24
N LEU A 52 -6.19 -8.95 9.10
CA LEU A 52 -7.63 -9.01 8.86
C LEU A 52 -7.90 -9.99 7.71
N GLU A 53 -8.90 -9.73 6.88
CA GLU A 53 -9.18 -10.53 5.69
C GLU A 53 -8.12 -10.37 4.60
N ASP A 54 -8.00 -11.38 3.74
CA ASP A 54 -7.19 -11.31 2.53
C ASP A 54 -7.77 -10.31 1.54
N VAL A 55 -6.89 -9.65 0.79
CA VAL A 55 -7.29 -8.81 -0.34
C VAL A 55 -7.74 -9.71 -1.48
N SER A 56 -8.96 -9.51 -1.98
CA SER A 56 -9.47 -10.27 -3.11
C SER A 56 -8.73 -9.94 -4.40
N GLU A 57 -8.72 -10.87 -5.36
CA GLU A 57 -8.13 -10.62 -6.69
C GLU A 57 -8.78 -9.41 -7.39
N ALA A 58 -10.09 -9.21 -7.21
CA ALA A 58 -10.80 -8.07 -7.77
C ALA A 58 -10.36 -6.74 -7.13
N GLU A 59 -10.13 -6.69 -5.82
CA GLU A 59 -9.57 -5.51 -5.14
C GLU A 59 -8.12 -5.26 -5.55
N TYR A 60 -7.33 -6.32 -5.74
CA TYR A 60 -5.94 -6.20 -6.19
C TYR A 60 -5.82 -5.68 -7.63
N LEU A 61 -6.60 -6.24 -8.56
CA LEU A 61 -6.56 -5.90 -9.99
C LEU A 61 -7.40 -4.68 -10.37
N GLY A 62 -8.35 -4.27 -9.52
CA GLY A 62 -9.26 -3.14 -9.78
C GLY A 62 -8.61 -1.76 -9.83
N HIS A 63 -7.28 -1.69 -9.85
CA HIS A 63 -6.48 -0.47 -9.68
C HIS A 63 -5.48 -0.18 -10.80
N THR A 64 -5.59 -0.83 -11.96
CA THR A 64 -4.75 -0.54 -13.13
C THR A 64 -5.01 0.89 -13.62
N GLN A 65 -4.07 1.82 -13.40
CA GLN A 65 -4.08 3.15 -14.00
C GLN A 65 -3.40 3.11 -15.36
N GLU A 66 -4.00 3.74 -16.38
CA GLU A 66 -3.31 4.02 -17.64
C GLU A 66 -2.11 4.96 -17.37
N HIS A 67 -0.97 4.67 -18.00
CA HIS A 67 0.30 5.39 -17.89
C HIS A 67 0.16 6.90 -18.19
N GLY A 68 -0.19 7.70 -17.18
CA GLY A 68 -0.20 9.16 -17.23
C GLY A 68 1.17 9.72 -16.87
N THR A 69 1.87 10.32 -17.83
CA THR A 69 3.17 10.98 -17.62
C THR A 69 3.09 12.05 -16.53
N MET A 70 3.72 11.81 -15.38
CA MET A 70 3.87 12.81 -14.31
C MET A 70 4.89 13.88 -14.73
N ARG A 71 4.42 15.12 -14.90
CA ARG A 71 5.28 16.31 -14.99
C ARG A 71 5.62 16.78 -13.58
N VAL A 72 6.91 16.70 -13.22
CA VAL A 72 7.47 17.31 -12.01
C VAL A 72 7.38 18.84 -12.10
N ARG A 73 6.95 19.48 -11.00
CA ARG A 73 7.23 20.88 -10.68
C ARG A 73 8.20 20.91 -9.50
#